data_AF-A0A2E4N2S4-F1
#
_entry.id   AF-A0A2E4N2S4-F1
#
_cell.length_a   1.000
_cell.length_b   1.000
_cell.length_c   1.000
_cell.angle_alpha   90.00
_cell.angle_beta   90.00
_cell.angle_gamma   90.00
#
_symmetry.space_group_name_H-M   'P 1'
#
loop_
_entity.id
_entity.type
_entity.pdbx_description
1 polymer ?
#
loop_
_entity_poly.entity_id
_entity_poly.type
_entity_poly.pdbx_seq_one_letter_code
_entity_poly.pdbx_strand_id
1 'polypeptide(L)'
;MTTSRFKQKPWRSAAYLKTVRGEPCLSCGFPFDVQAHHLRHAERRGMGRKASDIWAVPLCVTCHMNCHTVGREADWWIAHSRTDPIDWAMKFHKKYEDNSDG
;
A
#
# COMPACT_ATOMS: atom_id res chain seq x y z
N MET A 1 -16.93 -9.92 30.77
CA MET A 1 -15.50 -9.54 30.61
C MET A 1 -15.37 -8.78 29.30
N THR A 2 -15.43 -7.44 29.35
CA THR A 2 -15.27 -6.60 28.16
C THR A 2 -13.79 -6.61 27.82
N THR A 3 -13.38 -7.40 26.83
CA THR A 3 -12.01 -7.34 26.33
C THR A 3 -11.82 -5.95 25.74
N SER A 4 -11.11 -5.10 26.49
CA SER A 4 -10.58 -3.83 26.02
C SER A 4 -9.86 -4.12 24.70
N ARG A 5 -10.49 -3.73 23.59
CA ARG A 5 -9.92 -3.87 22.26
C ARG A 5 -8.79 -2.88 22.16
N PHE A 6 -7.60 -3.24 22.67
CA PHE A 6 -6.36 -2.51 22.45
C PHE A 6 -6.28 -2.23 20.96
N LYS A 7 -6.53 -0.97 20.58
CA LYS A 7 -6.63 -0.53 19.20
C LYS A 7 -5.20 -0.48 18.70
N GLN A 8 -4.70 -1.60 18.19
CA GLN A 8 -3.34 -1.71 17.65
C GLN A 8 -3.10 -0.53 16.72
N LYS A 9 -2.05 0.25 17.03
CA LYS A 9 -1.72 1.43 16.24
C LYS A 9 -1.13 0.94 14.92
N PRO A 10 -1.57 1.47 13.76
CA PRO A 10 -0.99 1.09 12.48
C PRO A 10 0.51 1.37 12.47
N TRP A 11 1.32 0.44 11.97
CA TRP A 11 2.76 0.60 11.84
C TRP A 11 3.09 1.69 10.81
N ARG A 12 4.13 2.48 11.10
CA ARG A 12 4.56 3.62 10.28
C ARG A 12 6.06 3.64 10.11
N SER A 13 6.54 3.78 8.89
CA SER A 13 7.98 3.86 8.59
C SER A 13 8.24 4.70 7.34
N ALA A 14 8.84 5.87 7.53
CA ALA A 14 9.24 6.73 6.43
C ALA A 14 10.33 6.08 5.54
N ALA A 15 11.23 5.29 6.15
CA ALA A 15 12.27 4.56 5.45
C ALA A 15 11.66 3.50 4.51
N TYR A 16 10.67 2.72 4.99
CA TYR A 16 9.93 1.78 4.15
C TYR A 16 9.17 2.48 3.02
N LEU A 17 8.47 3.58 3.30
CA LEU A 17 7.79 4.33 2.24
C LEU A 17 8.76 4.90 1.20
N LYS A 18 10.04 5.14 1.56
CA LYS A 18 11.07 5.53 0.59
C LYS A 18 11.44 4.38 -0.34
N THR A 19 11.55 3.14 0.17
CA THR A 19 11.83 1.97 -0.67
C THR A 19 10.65 1.66 -1.59
N VAL A 20 9.40 1.78 -1.11
CA VAL A 20 8.19 1.65 -1.95
C VAL A 20 8.22 2.65 -3.11
N ARG A 21 8.57 3.91 -2.87
CA ARG A 21 8.66 4.94 -3.94
C ARG A 21 9.82 4.71 -4.93
N GLY A 22 10.76 3.82 -4.61
CA GLY A 22 11.86 3.46 -5.49
C GLY A 22 11.52 2.37 -6.51
N GLU A 23 10.38 1.68 -6.33
CA GLU A 23 9.91 0.65 -7.25
C GLU A 23 9.11 1.26 -8.41
N PRO A 24 9.08 0.63 -9.60
CA PRO A 24 8.22 1.08 -10.68
C PRO A 24 6.74 0.95 -10.32
N CYS A 25 5.88 1.73 -10.99
CA CYS A 25 4.43 1.67 -10.80
C CYS A 25 3.92 0.23 -10.95
N LEU A 26 3.22 -0.28 -9.93
CA LEU A 26 2.74 -1.66 -9.90
C LEU A 26 1.69 -1.93 -10.99
N SER A 27 0.93 -0.91 -11.39
CA SER A 27 -0.13 -1.05 -12.40
C SER A 27 0.42 -0.98 -13.83
N CYS A 28 1.19 0.06 -14.17
CA CYS A 28 1.62 0.32 -15.56
C CYS A 28 3.11 0.09 -15.82
N GLY A 29 3.92 -0.18 -14.79
CA GLY A 29 5.36 -0.37 -14.90
C GLY A 29 6.18 0.91 -15.09
N PHE A 30 5.54 2.09 -15.11
CA PHE A 30 6.24 3.36 -15.31
C PHE A 30 7.16 3.68 -14.12
N PRO A 31 8.46 3.99 -14.34
CA PRO A 31 9.44 4.10 -13.27
C PRO A 31 9.56 5.51 -12.64
N PHE A 32 8.96 6.53 -13.24
CA PHE A 32 9.09 7.92 -12.77
C PHE A 32 7.83 8.40 -12.02
N ASP A 33 8.02 9.40 -11.16
CA ASP A 33 6.98 10.03 -10.35
C ASP A 33 6.13 9.04 -9.54
N VAL A 34 6.79 8.03 -8.98
CA VAL A 34 6.12 7.00 -8.16
C VAL A 34 5.87 7.51 -6.75
N GLN A 35 4.63 7.32 -6.31
CA GLN A 35 4.15 7.64 -4.99
C GLN A 35 3.70 6.37 -4.25
N ALA A 36 3.81 6.40 -2.93
CA ALA A 36 3.29 5.35 -2.08
C ALA A 36 1.77 5.50 -1.93
N HIS A 37 1.01 4.56 -2.45
CA HIS A 37 -0.44 4.50 -2.35
C HIS A 37 -0.85 3.50 -1.28
N HIS A 38 -1.54 3.95 -0.23
CA HIS A 38 -2.05 3.07 0.83
C HIS A 38 -3.35 2.38 0.40
N LEU A 39 -3.31 1.05 0.29
CA LEU A 39 -4.48 0.24 -0.04
C LEU A 39 -5.56 0.40 1.03
N ARG A 40 -6.70 0.97 0.65
CA ARG A 40 -7.76 1.31 1.62
C ARG A 40 -8.57 0.10 2.05
N HIS A 41 -8.53 -0.98 1.27
CA HIS A 41 -9.32 -2.19 1.42
C HIS A 41 -8.54 -3.33 2.11
N ALA A 42 -7.20 -3.22 2.22
CA ALA A 42 -6.35 -4.25 2.83
C ALA A 42 -6.48 -4.33 4.36
N GLU A 43 -6.88 -3.24 5.02
CA GLU A 43 -7.05 -3.19 6.48
C GLU A 43 -8.37 -2.52 6.88
N ARG A 44 -9.10 -3.13 7.82
CA ARG A 44 -10.30 -2.54 8.40
C ARG A 44 -9.93 -1.34 9.28
N ARG A 45 -10.02 -0.14 8.71
CA ARG A 45 -9.71 1.13 9.35
C ARG A 45 -10.96 1.90 9.78
N GLY A 46 -10.81 2.75 10.80
CA GLY A 46 -11.83 3.77 11.11
C GLY A 46 -11.90 4.84 10.01
N MET A 47 -13.04 5.52 9.91
CA MET A 47 -13.23 6.63 8.97
C MET A 47 -12.09 7.66 9.09
N GLY A 48 -11.56 8.10 7.95
CA GLY A 48 -10.47 9.09 7.89
C GLY A 48 -9.06 8.60 8.24
N ARG A 49 -8.87 7.33 8.62
CA ARG A 49 -7.52 6.80 8.93
C ARG A 49 -6.89 6.11 7.73
N LYS A 50 -5.58 6.28 7.51
CA LYS A 50 -4.81 5.52 6.51
C LYS A 50 -4.53 4.11 7.01
N ALA A 51 -4.50 3.13 6.11
CA ALA A 51 -4.01 1.78 6.42
C ALA A 51 -2.55 1.86 6.92
N SER A 52 -2.08 0.83 7.63
CA SER A 52 -0.67 0.66 8.01
C SER A 52 0.25 0.87 6.80
N ASP A 53 1.47 1.37 7.04
CA ASP A 53 2.41 1.64 5.94
C ASP A 53 2.79 0.35 5.20
N ILE A 54 2.69 -0.83 5.82
CA ILE A 54 2.89 -2.14 5.17
C ILE A 54 1.97 -2.36 3.96
N TRP A 55 0.82 -1.67 3.91
CA TRP A 55 -0.17 -1.77 2.83
C TRP A 55 0.02 -0.68 1.78
N ALA A 56 1.23 -0.12 1.67
CA ALA A 56 1.57 0.83 0.64
C ALA A 56 2.13 0.12 -0.61
N VAL A 57 1.66 0.53 -1.78
CA VAL A 57 2.13 0.03 -3.08
C VAL A 57 2.62 1.18 -3.97
N PRO A 58 3.54 0.94 -4.90
CA PRO A 58 4.05 1.97 -5.81
C PRO A 58 3.04 2.26 -6.92
N LEU A 59 2.62 3.51 -7.05
CA LEU A 59 1.85 4.00 -8.20
C LEU A 59 2.44 5.30 -8.74
N CYS A 60 2.59 5.41 -10.06
CA CYS A 60 2.88 6.71 -10.68
C CYS A 60 1.71 7.67 -10.45
N VAL A 61 1.98 8.98 -10.49
CA VAL A 61 0.95 10.02 -10.25
C VAL A 61 -0.33 9.77 -11.04
N THR A 62 -0.24 9.43 -12.33
CA THR A 62 -1.41 9.18 -13.19
C THR A 62 -2.26 8.02 -12.67
N CYS A 63 -1.67 6.85 -12.46
CA CYS A 63 -2.37 5.69 -11.92
C CYS A 63 -2.89 5.94 -10.50
N HIS A 64 -2.13 6.68 -9.69
CA HIS A 64 -2.51 7.03 -8.33
C HIS A 64 -3.80 7.87 -8.31
N MET A 65 -3.87 8.90 -9.16
CA MET A 65 -5.07 9.73 -9.28
C MET A 65 -6.24 8.93 -9.87
N ASN A 66 -6.00 8.12 -10.89
CA ASN A 66 -7.03 7.29 -11.51
C ASN A 66 -7.66 6.33 -10.47
N CYS A 67 -6.82 5.66 -9.69
CA CYS A 67 -7.23 4.81 -8.57
C CYS A 67 -8.08 5.57 -7.54
N HIS A 68 -7.73 6.82 -7.22
CA HIS A 68 -8.54 7.66 -6.31
C HIS A 68 -9.87 8.13 -6.90
N THR A 69 -9.95 8.33 -8.21
CA THR A 69 -11.20 8.75 -8.88
C THR A 69 -12.22 7.61 -8.97
N VAL A 70 -11.76 6.36 -8.99
CA VAL A 70 -12.66 5.20 -8.99
C VAL A 70 -13.15 4.93 -7.57
N GLY A 71 -14.47 5.00 -7.37
CA GLY A 71 -15.08 4.85 -6.05
C GLY A 71 -14.83 3.49 -5.38
N ARG A 72 -14.55 2.44 -6.16
CA ARG A 72 -14.22 1.10 -5.67
C ARG A 72 -12.80 0.72 -6.10
N GLU A 73 -11.85 0.99 -5.21
CA GLU A 73 -10.42 0.74 -5.41
C GLU A 73 -10.11 -0.71 -5.85
N ALA A 74 -10.77 -1.70 -5.24
CA ALA A 74 -10.57 -3.11 -5.57
C ALA A 74 -10.90 -3.43 -7.05
N ASP A 75 -11.99 -2.85 -7.58
CA ASP A 75 -12.40 -3.03 -8.98
C ASP A 75 -11.36 -2.39 -9.93
N TRP A 76 -10.78 -1.25 -9.53
CA TRP A 76 -9.72 -0.61 -10.31
C TRP A 76 -8.49 -1.50 -10.42
N TRP A 77 -8.05 -2.12 -9.32
CA TRP A 77 -6.91 -3.03 -9.31
C TRP A 77 -7.12 -4.26 -10.20
N ILE A 78 -8.31 -4.85 -10.18
CA ILE A 78 -8.66 -5.99 -11.04
C ILE A 78 -8.58 -5.61 -12.53
N ALA A 79 -9.00 -4.39 -12.89
CA ALA A 79 -9.02 -3.93 -14.27
C ALA A 79 -7.66 -3.42 -14.78
N HIS A 80 -6.80 -2.89 -13.90
CA HIS A 80 -5.61 -2.13 -14.30
C HIS A 80 -4.28 -2.71 -13.79
N SER A 81 -4.30 -3.84 -13.09
CA SER A 81 -3.09 -4.51 -12.61
C SER A 81 -3.15 -6.00 -12.90
N ARG A 82 -2.00 -6.55 -13.29
CA ARG A 82 -1.81 -8.02 -13.40
C ARG A 82 -1.39 -8.65 -12.08
N THR A 83 -1.00 -7.84 -11.11
CA THR A 83 -0.50 -8.27 -9.81
C THR A 83 -1.48 -7.87 -8.73
N ASP A 84 -1.76 -8.80 -7.81
CA ASP A 84 -2.55 -8.52 -6.63
C ASP A 84 -1.77 -7.54 -5.73
N PRO A 85 -2.30 -6.34 -5.47
CA PRO A 85 -1.63 -5.34 -4.67
C PRO A 85 -1.43 -5.76 -3.21
N ILE A 86 -2.31 -6.61 -2.66
CA ILE A 86 -2.20 -7.12 -1.29
C ILE A 86 -1.03 -8.09 -1.19
N ASP A 87 -0.95 -9.05 -2.12
CA ASP A 87 0.16 -10.00 -2.19
C ASP A 87 1.51 -9.30 -2.41
N TRP A 88 1.54 -8.31 -3.31
CA TRP A 88 2.74 -7.50 -3.53
C TRP A 88 3.17 -6.80 -2.24
N ALA A 89 2.26 -6.12 -1.54
CA ALA A 89 2.55 -5.37 -0.33
C ALA A 89 3.12 -6.28 0.79
N MET A 90 2.51 -7.45 1.00
CA MET A 90 3.01 -8.43 1.98
C MET A 90 4.41 -8.92 1.66
N LYS A 91 4.66 -9.32 0.40
CA LYS A 91 5.97 -9.81 -0.05
C LYS A 91 7.03 -8.73 0.04
N PHE A 92 6.69 -7.50 -0.35
CA PHE A 92 7.61 -6.37 -0.31
C PHE A 92 7.97 -5.98 1.13
N HIS A 93 6.99 -5.98 2.03
CA HIS A 93 7.23 -5.73 3.45
C HIS A 93 8.14 -6.80 4.06
N LYS A 94 7.84 -8.09 3.84
CA LYS A 94 8.69 -9.18 4.32
C LYS A 94 10.13 -9.05 3.81
N LYS A 95 10.31 -8.75 2.52
CA LYS A 95 11.64 -8.50 1.95
C LYS A 95 12.32 -7.32 2.65
N TYR A 96 11.62 -6.24 2.95
CA TYR A 96 12.19 -5.10 3.65
C TYR A 96 12.67 -5.47 5.07
N GLU A 97 11.85 -6.22 5.82
CA GLU A 97 12.22 -6.71 7.16
C GLU A 97 13.47 -7.60 7.09
N ASP A 98 13.47 -8.60 6.19
CA ASP A 98 14.59 -9.53 5.98
C ASP A 98 15.92 -8.81 5.60
N ASN A 99 15.84 -7.63 4.96
CA ASN A 99 17.02 -6.82 4.59
C ASN A 99 17.41 -5.76 5.64
N SER A 100 16.58 -5.54 6.66
CA SER A 100 16.84 -4.52 7.69
C SER A 100 17.55 -5.06 8.94
N ASP A 101 17.62 -6.39 9.08
CA ASP A 101 18.34 -7.09 10.16
C ASP A 101 19.80 -7.44 9.81
N GLY A 102 20.40 -6.74 8.83
CA GLY A 102 21.77 -6.95 8.33
C GLY A 102 22.70 -5.76 8.53
#